data_AF-A0A349B401-F1
#
_entry.id   AF-A0A349B401-F1
#
_cell.length_a   1.000
_cell.length_b   1.000
_cell.length_c   1.000
_cell.angle_alpha   90.00
_cell.angle_beta   90.00
_cell.angle_gamma   90.00
#
_symmetry.space_group_name_H-M   'P 1'
#
loop_
_entity.id
_entity.type
_entity.pdbx_description
1 polymer ?
#
loop_
_entity_poly.entity_id
_entity_poly.type
_entity_poly.pdbx_seq_one_letter_code
_entity_poly.pdbx_strand_id
1 'polypeptide(L)'
;MVTDPEEFPDFAIACGEEASDPLVLHDGVEVRVDQLAASGHLERQDADLADVAGLGVRWWRYGMPWRAVEQEPGTYDWTLWDRAFAACERHGLEPIVDLCHFGLPDHL
;
A
#
# COMPACT_ATOMS: atom_id res chain seq x y z
N MET A 1 -2.60 -30.83 -15.22
CA MET A 1 -1.67 -30.02 -14.42
C MET A 1 -2.50 -29.48 -13.28
N VAL A 2 -2.25 -29.95 -12.06
CA VAL A 2 -2.89 -29.37 -10.87
C VAL A 2 -1.96 -28.23 -10.48
N THR A 3 -2.40 -26.99 -10.69
CA THR A 3 -1.71 -25.81 -10.17
C THR A 3 -1.67 -25.93 -8.65
N ASP A 4 -0.52 -25.70 -8.04
CA ASP A 4 -0.43 -25.58 -6.59
C ASP A 4 -1.43 -24.47 -6.19
N PRO A 5 -2.43 -24.73 -5.33
CA PRO A 5 -3.35 -23.70 -4.88
C PRO A 5 -2.64 -22.53 -4.17
N GLU A 6 -1.37 -22.71 -3.83
CA GLU A 6 -0.50 -21.70 -3.24
C GLU A 6 0.27 -20.84 -4.25
N GLU A 7 0.32 -21.22 -5.52
CA GLU A 7 1.03 -20.49 -6.57
C GLU A 7 0.21 -19.31 -7.09
N PHE A 8 0.85 -18.16 -7.32
CA PHE A 8 0.18 -17.03 -7.97
C PHE A 8 -0.20 -17.42 -9.40
N PRO A 9 -1.43 -17.13 -9.87
CA PRO A 9 -1.86 -17.54 -11.18
C PRO A 9 -1.06 -16.85 -12.31
N ASP A 10 -0.87 -17.55 -13.42
CA ASP A 10 -0.25 -16.99 -14.65
C ASP A 10 -0.97 -15.72 -15.16
N PHE A 11 -2.27 -15.60 -14.84
CA PHE A 11 -3.10 -14.45 -15.19
C PHE A 11 -4.12 -14.18 -14.08
N ALA A 12 -4.17 -12.93 -13.62
CA ALA A 12 -5.12 -12.46 -12.63
C ALA A 12 -5.80 -11.16 -13.09
N ILE A 13 -7.07 -11.01 -12.72
CA ILE A 13 -7.77 -9.72 -12.70
C ILE A 13 -8.26 -9.50 -11.28
N ALA A 14 -8.02 -8.31 -10.76
CA ALA A 14 -8.47 -7.91 -9.44
C ALA A 14 -9.29 -6.62 -9.53
N CYS A 15 -10.22 -6.47 -8.59
CA CYS A 15 -10.91 -5.21 -8.28
C CYS A 15 -10.70 -4.96 -6.79
N GLY A 16 -10.48 -3.72 -6.40
CA GLY A 16 -10.15 -3.36 -5.03
C GLY A 16 -10.48 -1.90 -4.73
N GLU A 17 -10.25 -1.54 -3.48
CA GLU A 17 -10.33 -0.16 -3.03
C GLU A 17 -9.03 0.59 -3.35
N GLU A 18 -9.15 1.91 -3.53
CA GLU A 18 -8.03 2.76 -3.84
C GLU A 18 -7.38 3.25 -2.54
N ALA A 19 -6.07 3.01 -2.41
CA ALA A 19 -5.26 3.51 -1.30
C ALA A 19 -4.11 4.36 -1.86
N SER A 20 -4.45 5.58 -2.26
CA SER A 20 -3.58 6.52 -2.98
C SER A 20 -3.30 7.80 -2.18
N ASP A 21 -2.33 8.58 -2.69
CA ASP A 21 -2.01 9.92 -2.18
C ASP A 21 -1.84 10.96 -3.30
N PRO A 22 -2.89 11.25 -4.09
CA PRO A 22 -2.79 12.21 -5.18
C PRO A 22 -2.85 13.66 -4.68
N LEU A 23 -2.32 14.54 -5.51
CA LEU A 23 -2.70 15.96 -5.54
C LEU A 23 -3.89 16.10 -6.50
N VAL A 24 -5.00 16.66 -6.01
CA VAL A 24 -6.22 16.86 -6.79
C VAL A 24 -6.65 18.32 -6.75
N LEU A 25 -7.29 18.80 -7.81
CA LEU A 25 -7.86 20.14 -7.84
C LEU A 25 -9.26 20.13 -7.21
N HIS A 26 -9.43 20.86 -6.12
CA HIS A 26 -10.70 21.05 -5.43
C HIS A 26 -11.02 22.55 -5.34
N ASP A 27 -12.12 22.99 -5.95
CA ASP A 27 -12.53 24.40 -6.02
C ASP A 27 -11.42 25.38 -6.49
N GLY A 28 -10.59 24.91 -7.43
CA GLY A 28 -9.48 25.70 -7.98
C GLY A 28 -8.22 25.74 -7.11
N VAL A 29 -8.19 24.99 -6.01
CA VAL A 29 -7.05 24.84 -5.11
C VAL A 29 -6.54 23.41 -5.17
N GLU A 30 -5.22 23.23 -5.24
CA GLU A 30 -4.62 21.90 -5.16
C GLU A 30 -4.65 21.40 -3.71
N VAL A 31 -5.16 20.18 -3.53
CA VAL A 31 -5.32 19.53 -2.23
C VAL A 31 -4.73 18.13 -2.31
N ARG A 32 -3.93 17.76 -1.31
CA ARG A 32 -3.45 16.39 -1.15
C ARG A 32 -4.52 15.53 -0.48
N VAL A 33 -4.77 14.35 -1.05
CA VAL A 33 -5.74 13.38 -0.52
C VAL A 33 -5.00 12.12 -0.10
N ASP A 34 -4.54 12.08 1.15
CA ASP A 34 -3.90 10.88 1.70
C ASP A 34 -4.95 9.89 2.21
N GLN A 35 -5.29 8.89 1.39
CA GLN A 35 -6.33 7.91 1.73
C GLN A 35 -5.89 6.93 2.83
N LEU A 36 -4.60 6.64 2.94
CA LEU A 36 -4.04 5.75 3.96
C LEU A 36 -4.09 6.41 5.35
N ALA A 37 -3.77 7.70 5.42
CA ALA A 37 -3.93 8.49 6.64
C ALA A 37 -5.41 8.73 6.97
N ALA A 38 -6.24 9.08 5.97
CA ALA A 38 -7.66 9.37 6.19
C ALA A 38 -8.45 8.16 6.69
N SER A 39 -8.08 6.95 6.27
CA SER A 39 -8.68 5.69 6.75
C SER A 39 -8.17 5.25 8.13
N GLY A 40 -7.09 5.86 8.64
CA GLY A 40 -6.40 5.44 9.86
C GLY A 40 -5.56 4.18 9.68
N HIS A 41 -5.31 3.78 8.43
CA HIS A 41 -4.55 2.57 8.12
C HIS A 41 -3.10 2.69 8.58
N LEU A 42 -2.49 3.89 8.51
CA LEU A 42 -1.11 4.11 8.95
C LEU A 42 -0.91 3.81 10.45
N GLU A 43 -1.93 3.97 11.29
CA GLU A 43 -1.86 3.64 12.72
C GLU A 43 -2.22 2.18 12.99
N ARG A 44 -3.00 1.56 12.10
CA ARG A 44 -3.61 0.23 12.29
C ARG A 44 -3.09 -0.85 11.34
N GLN A 45 -1.99 -0.60 10.62
CA GLN A 45 -1.46 -1.48 9.57
C GLN A 45 -1.50 -2.97 9.91
N ASP A 46 -0.98 -3.37 11.08
CA ASP A 46 -0.96 -4.78 11.47
C ASP A 46 -2.36 -5.38 11.62
N ALA A 47 -3.28 -4.67 12.25
CA ALA A 47 -4.65 -5.12 12.46
C ALA A 47 -5.42 -5.19 11.13
N ASP A 48 -5.27 -4.16 10.28
CA ASP A 48 -5.96 -4.13 8.99
C ASP A 48 -5.44 -5.23 8.04
N LEU A 49 -4.13 -5.51 8.05
CA LEU A 49 -3.56 -6.62 7.28
C LEU A 49 -3.97 -7.99 7.86
N ALA A 50 -4.10 -8.10 9.19
CA ALA A 50 -4.70 -9.30 9.80
C ALA A 50 -6.15 -9.50 9.38
N ASP A 51 -6.95 -8.44 9.34
CA ASP A 51 -8.35 -8.47 8.90
C ASP A 51 -8.45 -8.90 7.43
N VAL A 52 -7.60 -8.35 6.54
CA VAL A 52 -7.51 -8.74 5.13
C VAL A 52 -7.16 -10.21 4.98
N ALA A 53 -6.14 -10.70 5.69
CA ALA A 53 -5.80 -12.12 5.69
C ALA A 53 -6.94 -13.00 6.22
N GLY A 54 -7.66 -12.54 7.25
CA GLY A 54 -8.83 -13.19 7.82
C GLY A 54 -10.00 -13.37 6.84
N LEU A 55 -10.07 -12.57 5.77
CA LEU A 55 -11.02 -12.74 4.67
C LEU A 55 -10.60 -13.82 3.66
N GLY A 56 -9.44 -14.47 3.86
CA GLY A 56 -8.87 -15.46 2.94
C GLY A 56 -8.09 -14.85 1.78
N VAL A 57 -7.75 -13.55 1.85
CA VAL A 57 -6.84 -12.91 0.89
C VAL A 57 -5.43 -13.42 1.13
N ARG A 58 -4.73 -13.80 0.06
CA ARG A 58 -3.31 -14.16 0.09
C ARG A 58 -2.44 -13.13 -0.62
N TRP A 59 -2.85 -12.68 -1.81
CA TRP A 59 -2.07 -11.71 -2.57
C TRP A 59 -2.65 -10.32 -2.39
N TRP A 60 -1.84 -9.40 -1.88
CA TRP A 60 -2.26 -8.07 -1.50
C TRP A 60 -1.51 -7.02 -2.30
N ARG A 61 -2.23 -6.29 -3.18
CA ARG A 61 -1.63 -5.15 -3.87
C ARG A 61 -1.45 -4.02 -2.86
N TYR A 62 -0.21 -3.59 -2.65
CA TYR A 62 0.11 -2.63 -1.60
C TYR A 62 1.02 -1.51 -2.11
N GLY A 63 0.56 -0.27 -1.93
CA GLY A 63 1.32 0.93 -2.24
C GLY A 63 1.26 1.89 -1.07
N MET A 64 2.38 2.57 -0.79
CA MET A 64 2.47 3.64 0.21
C MET A 64 2.98 4.92 -0.46
N PRO A 65 2.72 6.10 0.13
CA PRO A 65 3.12 7.36 -0.47
C PRO A 65 4.64 7.47 -0.51
N TRP A 66 5.22 7.70 -1.70
CA TRP A 66 6.69 7.85 -1.83
C TRP A 66 7.22 9.00 -0.98
N ARG A 67 6.42 10.06 -0.80
CA ARG A 67 6.73 11.21 0.10
C ARG A 67 7.02 10.82 1.55
N ALA A 68 6.47 9.69 2.02
CA ALA A 68 6.75 9.20 3.38
C ALA A 68 8.13 8.54 3.45
N VAL A 69 8.59 7.97 2.34
CA VAL A 69 9.89 7.32 2.21
C VAL A 69 10.99 8.36 1.98
N GLU A 70 10.85 9.21 0.97
CA GLU A 70 11.86 10.21 0.60
C GLU A 70 11.40 11.63 0.96
N GLN A 71 11.42 11.93 2.26
CA GLN A 71 11.01 13.25 2.76
C GLN A 71 11.99 14.37 2.36
N GLU A 72 13.26 14.02 2.16
CA GLU A 72 14.31 14.90 1.64
C GLU A 72 15.07 14.20 0.51
N PRO A 73 15.54 14.91 -0.53
CA PRO A 73 16.24 14.31 -1.66
C PRO A 73 17.39 13.38 -1.23
N GLY A 74 17.31 12.11 -1.61
CA GLY A 74 18.32 11.10 -1.34
C GLY A 74 18.37 10.57 0.11
N THR A 75 17.44 10.97 0.97
CA THR A 75 17.28 10.42 2.33
C THR A 75 16.02 9.58 2.41
N TYR A 76 16.18 8.30 2.75
CA TYR A 76 15.09 7.32 2.72
C TYR A 76 14.77 6.77 4.12
N ASP A 77 13.52 6.89 4.53
CA ASP A 77 12.94 6.23 5.70
C ASP A 77 12.03 5.08 5.26
N TRP A 78 12.47 3.84 5.50
CA TRP A 78 11.74 2.63 5.14
C TRP A 78 10.86 2.09 6.26
N THR A 79 10.81 2.75 7.41
CA THR A 79 10.13 2.26 8.62
C THR A 79 8.68 1.86 8.36
N LEU A 80 7.97 2.63 7.53
CA LEU A 80 6.58 2.35 7.18
C LEU A 80 6.44 1.06 6.36
N TRP A 81 7.31 0.86 5.38
CA TRP A 81 7.36 -0.35 4.55
C TRP A 81 7.79 -1.58 5.35
N ASP A 82 8.82 -1.45 6.19
CA ASP A 82 9.29 -2.53 7.05
C ASP A 82 8.18 -3.03 7.98
N ARG A 83 7.39 -2.12 8.56
CA ARG A 83 6.25 -2.46 9.41
C ARG A 83 5.17 -3.19 8.62
N ALA A 84 4.87 -2.75 7.41
CA ALA A 84 3.91 -3.38 6.52
C ALA A 84 4.34 -4.77 6.07
N PHE A 85 5.58 -4.94 5.60
CA PHE A 85 6.06 -6.24 5.15
C PHE A 85 6.17 -7.24 6.30
N ALA A 86 6.58 -6.78 7.48
CA ALA A 86 6.56 -7.63 8.67
C ALA A 86 5.13 -8.07 9.04
N ALA A 87 4.12 -7.21 8.83
CA ALA A 87 2.72 -7.57 9.03
C ALA A 87 2.21 -8.55 7.96
N CYS A 88 2.54 -8.32 6.69
CA CYS A 88 2.22 -9.25 5.61
C CYS A 88 2.80 -10.64 5.89
N GLU A 89 4.08 -10.72 6.25
CA GLU A 89 4.73 -11.98 6.62
C GLU A 89 4.04 -12.65 7.81
N ARG A 90 3.74 -11.91 8.88
CA ARG A 90 3.03 -12.43 10.05
C ARG A 90 1.68 -13.06 9.72
N HIS A 91 0.94 -12.46 8.80
CA HIS A 91 -0.44 -12.84 8.50
C HIS A 91 -0.58 -13.69 7.22
N GLY A 92 0.54 -14.06 6.59
CA GLY A 92 0.55 -14.91 5.40
C GLY A 92 0.08 -14.20 4.11
N LEU A 93 0.26 -12.88 4.05
CA LEU A 93 0.02 -12.10 2.84
C LEU A 93 1.30 -11.99 2.01
N GLU A 94 1.16 -12.18 0.70
CA GLU A 94 2.18 -11.91 -0.30
C GLU A 94 1.91 -10.52 -0.92
N PRO A 95 2.72 -9.50 -0.61
CA PRO A 95 2.50 -8.16 -1.13
C PRO A 95 2.93 -8.05 -2.60
N ILE A 96 2.03 -7.55 -3.45
CA ILE A 96 2.35 -7.08 -4.80
C ILE A 96 2.60 -5.58 -4.70
N VAL A 97 3.87 -5.20 -4.70
CA VAL A 97 4.29 -3.83 -4.37
C VAL A 97 4.05 -2.88 -5.53
N ASP A 98 3.35 -1.79 -5.23
CA ASP A 98 3.28 -0.58 -6.05
C ASP A 98 4.24 0.46 -5.43
N LEU A 99 5.40 0.66 -6.06
CA LEU A 99 6.48 1.50 -5.51
C LEU A 99 6.03 2.95 -5.29
N CYS A 100 5.20 3.47 -6.20
CA CYS A 100 4.75 4.85 -6.18
C CYS A 100 3.34 4.95 -6.77
N HIS A 101 2.34 4.85 -5.91
CA HIS A 101 0.94 5.02 -6.28
C HIS A 101 0.48 6.46 -6.01
N PHE A 102 0.91 7.38 -6.88
CA PHE A 102 0.93 8.82 -6.61
C PHE A 102 1.79 9.13 -5.37
N GLY A 103 1.56 10.28 -4.72
CA GLY A 103 2.24 10.61 -3.47
C GLY A 103 3.71 11.00 -3.62
N LEU A 104 4.03 11.75 -4.68
CA LEU A 104 5.36 12.34 -4.84
C LEU A 104 5.67 13.32 -3.68
N PRO A 105 6.95 13.38 -3.23
CA PRO A 105 7.42 14.36 -2.26
C PRO A 105 7.15 15.80 -2.70
N ASP A 106 6.95 16.68 -1.73
CA ASP A 106 6.69 18.11 -1.99
C ASP A 106 7.92 18.86 -2.53
N HIS A 107 9.11 18.23 -2.51
CA HIS A 107 10.36 18.80 -3.01
C HIS A 107 10.63 18.54 -4.50
N LEU A 108 9.79 17.74 -5.17
CA LEU A 108 9.86 17.44 -6.60
C LEU A 108 9.17 18.49 -7.49
#